data_AF-A0A365PE67-F1
#
_entry.id   AF-A0A365PE67-F1
#
_cell.length_a   1.000
_cell.length_b   1.000
_cell.length_c   1.000
_cell.angle_alpha   90.00
_cell.angle_beta   90.00
_cell.angle_gamma   90.00
#
_symmetry.space_group_name_H-M   'P 1'
#
loop_
_entity.id
_entity.type
_entity.pdbx_description
1 polymer ?
#
loop_
_entity_poly.entity_id
_entity_poly.type
_entity_poly.pdbx_seq_one_letter_code
_entity_poly.pdbx_strand_id
1 'polypeptide(L)'
;MHRRVLHRSGMPAALLALAIALTACSSPTAELEEQNRIAQGNASPAESPQVSDPAGGDVIPVPGSVRSLVAVGDRVIARVDDPPSLEIGRIDGTRWVEEDSVPLPPGAGDASAAHDGTVLVPHSDGVVLVSATGQVREITGLGPVTAAALTTDGRLLTGTPEGEIVVRDADGAEQRRIGGLTAVDRISVARDGSVTALSRPDTVIASIDLDSDNAGPLLRAGKGAGQLDEFGERSVVASDTVGGTLLVYSTSPVRLHQQFPVAAAPWAVAEDTSRGLVWVTSTGTNTVQAYDLGDGVGIQRADIPTVRQPDSLAVTDSGTVVVGSADGAGLHLIRPTLTEPAS
;
A
#
# COMPACT_ATOMS: atom_id res chain seq x y z
N MET A 1 96.82 32.05 -14.16
CA MET A 1 97.27 33.26 -13.44
C MET A 1 96.14 34.30 -13.44
N HIS A 2 95.91 34.87 -12.27
CA HIS A 2 95.19 36.11 -11.91
C HIS A 2 94.13 36.79 -12.81
N ARG A 3 92.87 36.71 -12.33
CA ARG A 3 92.05 37.75 -11.64
C ARG A 3 91.57 39.03 -12.38
N ARG A 4 90.26 39.28 -12.15
CA ARG A 4 89.43 40.51 -12.23
C ARG A 4 88.77 40.75 -13.59
N VAL A 5 87.48 41.08 -13.69
CA VAL A 5 86.78 42.24 -13.11
C VAL A 5 85.29 41.95 -12.84
N LEU A 6 84.76 42.53 -11.76
CA LEU A 6 83.34 42.57 -11.36
C LEU A 6 82.59 43.72 -12.05
N HIS A 7 81.35 43.49 -12.49
CA HIS A 7 80.36 44.56 -12.68
C HIS A 7 78.99 44.20 -12.08
N ARG A 8 78.65 45.02 -11.07
CA ARG A 8 77.37 45.68 -10.73
C ARG A 8 76.06 44.89 -10.63
N SER A 9 75.51 45.05 -9.45
CA SER A 9 74.24 44.64 -8.85
C SER A 9 73.00 45.33 -9.45
N GLY A 10 71.87 44.61 -9.46
CA GLY A 10 70.53 45.16 -9.70
C GLY A 10 69.42 44.16 -9.39
N MET A 11 68.89 44.25 -8.16
CA MET A 11 67.55 43.86 -7.66
C MET A 11 67.09 42.37 -7.68
N PRO A 12 66.69 41.81 -6.51
CA PRO A 12 65.90 40.58 -6.44
C PRO A 12 64.40 40.94 -6.44
N ALA A 13 63.63 40.38 -7.37
CA ALA A 13 62.17 40.46 -7.34
C ALA A 13 61.60 39.04 -7.36
N ALA A 14 60.82 38.78 -6.31
CA ALA A 14 60.28 37.50 -5.89
C ALA A 14 59.41 36.82 -6.95
N LEU A 15 59.55 35.49 -6.99
CA LEU A 15 58.66 34.57 -7.68
C LEU A 15 57.23 34.70 -7.12
N LEU A 16 56.33 35.18 -7.96
CA LEU A 16 54.89 35.17 -7.74
C LEU A 16 54.37 33.73 -7.92
N ALA A 17 54.17 33.01 -6.82
CA ALA A 17 53.37 31.79 -6.81
C ALA A 17 51.89 32.20 -6.76
N LEU A 18 51.26 32.31 -7.93
CA LEU A 18 49.84 32.60 -8.02
C LEU A 18 49.05 31.31 -7.77
N ALA A 19 48.35 31.31 -6.65
CA ALA A 19 47.48 30.26 -6.15
C ALA A 19 46.41 29.88 -7.19
N ILE A 20 46.42 28.61 -7.59
CA ILE A 20 45.34 27.98 -8.36
C ILE A 20 44.15 27.84 -7.41
N ALA A 21 43.02 28.43 -7.81
CA ALA A 21 41.73 28.28 -7.16
C ALA A 21 41.32 26.80 -7.11
N LEU A 22 41.33 26.21 -5.91
CA LEU A 22 40.60 24.98 -5.60
C LEU A 22 39.31 25.34 -4.88
N THR A 23 38.30 25.75 -5.63
CA THR A 23 36.92 25.79 -5.16
C THR A 23 36.01 25.41 -6.33
N ALA A 24 35.14 24.43 -6.08
CA ALA A 24 34.20 23.78 -7.01
C ALA A 24 34.74 22.57 -7.80
N CYS A 25 35.16 21.52 -7.09
CA CYS A 25 34.88 20.16 -7.53
C CYS A 25 33.59 19.71 -6.84
N SER A 26 32.42 20.07 -7.39
CA SER A 26 31.26 19.19 -7.19
C SER A 26 31.56 17.94 -8.00
N SER A 27 31.71 16.81 -7.32
CA SER A 27 31.96 15.54 -7.98
C SER A 27 30.72 15.24 -8.86
N PRO A 28 30.86 14.90 -10.15
CA PRO A 28 29.73 14.47 -10.96
C PRO A 28 29.02 13.25 -10.35
N THR A 29 29.68 12.51 -9.46
CA THR A 29 29.10 11.48 -8.60
C THR A 29 28.08 12.00 -7.60
N ALA A 30 28.22 13.20 -7.03
CA ALA A 30 27.24 13.74 -6.07
C ALA A 30 25.94 14.21 -6.78
N GLU A 31 26.06 14.76 -7.98
CA GLU A 31 24.89 15.09 -8.83
C GLU A 31 24.24 13.83 -9.41
N LEU A 32 25.03 12.80 -9.76
CA LEU A 32 24.52 11.49 -10.15
C LEU A 32 23.90 10.74 -8.96
N GLU A 33 24.39 10.89 -7.73
CA GLU A 33 23.78 10.31 -6.52
C GLU A 33 22.49 11.03 -6.15
N GLU A 34 22.39 12.33 -6.38
CA GLU A 34 21.15 13.10 -6.23
C GLU A 34 20.11 12.75 -7.30
N GLN A 35 20.54 12.64 -8.56
CA GLN A 35 19.68 12.26 -9.68
C GLN A 35 19.34 10.76 -9.69
N ASN A 36 20.18 9.90 -9.10
CA ASN A 36 19.93 8.47 -8.88
C ASN A 36 19.49 8.15 -7.44
N ARG A 37 19.07 9.14 -6.64
CA ARG A 37 18.22 8.87 -5.48
C ARG A 37 16.87 8.42 -6.04
N ILE A 38 16.82 7.16 -6.46
CA ILE A 38 15.59 6.42 -6.64
C ILE A 38 14.92 6.51 -5.28
N ALA A 39 13.87 7.32 -5.16
CA ALA A 39 13.03 7.34 -3.98
C ALA A 39 12.61 5.89 -3.72
N GLN A 40 13.06 5.31 -2.61
CA GLN A 40 12.70 3.97 -2.19
C GLN A 40 11.88 4.07 -0.90
N GLY A 41 10.93 3.16 -0.75
CA GLY A 41 9.98 3.19 0.36
C GLY A 41 9.02 4.38 0.32
N ASN A 42 8.26 4.54 1.40
CA ASN A 42 7.21 5.55 1.58
C ASN A 42 6.27 5.67 0.38
N ALA A 43 5.87 4.52 -0.19
CA ALA A 43 5.00 4.50 -1.34
C ALA A 43 3.65 5.16 -1.00
N SER A 44 3.20 6.02 -1.91
CA SER A 44 1.89 6.68 -1.90
C SER A 44 1.28 6.57 -3.30
N PRO A 45 -0.05 6.72 -3.45
CA PRO A 45 -0.66 6.83 -4.77
C PRO A 45 0.00 7.97 -5.55
N ALA A 46 0.28 7.75 -6.84
CA ALA A 46 0.71 8.84 -7.71
C ALA A 46 -0.49 9.74 -8.06
N GLU A 47 -0.22 11.02 -8.35
CA GLU A 47 -1.26 11.91 -8.87
C GLU A 47 -1.73 11.42 -10.24
N SER A 48 -3.04 11.23 -10.36
CA SER A 48 -3.65 10.71 -11.57
C SER A 48 -3.77 11.76 -12.68
N PRO A 49 -3.70 11.33 -13.96
CA PRO A 49 -4.06 12.16 -15.09
C PRO A 49 -5.43 12.83 -14.90
N GLN A 50 -5.58 14.08 -15.34
CA GLN A 50 -6.81 14.85 -15.19
C GLN A 50 -7.97 14.30 -16.03
N VAL A 51 -7.66 13.69 -17.17
CA VAL A 51 -8.66 13.06 -18.03
C VAL A 51 -8.92 11.64 -17.53
N SER A 52 -10.20 11.36 -17.27
CA SER A 52 -10.74 10.04 -16.96
C SER A 52 -11.99 9.85 -17.81
N ASP A 53 -12.12 8.66 -18.40
CA ASP A 53 -13.27 8.22 -19.18
C ASP A 53 -13.65 6.82 -18.70
N PRO A 54 -14.35 6.71 -17.54
CA PRO A 54 -14.66 5.43 -16.93
C PRO A 54 -15.49 4.56 -17.88
N ALA A 55 -15.03 3.33 -18.14
CA ALA A 55 -15.66 2.43 -19.09
C ALA A 55 -16.35 1.26 -18.39
N GLY A 56 -17.57 0.96 -18.83
CA GLY A 56 -18.38 -0.14 -18.30
C GLY A 56 -18.94 0.15 -16.91
N GLY A 57 -20.08 -0.48 -16.59
CA GLY A 57 -20.71 -0.32 -15.29
C GLY A 57 -21.20 1.09 -14.96
N ASP A 58 -21.36 1.38 -13.68
CA ASP A 58 -21.96 2.63 -13.17
C ASP A 58 -21.01 3.36 -12.22
N VAL A 59 -21.04 4.70 -12.25
CA VAL A 59 -20.35 5.55 -11.27
C VAL A 59 -21.38 6.10 -10.29
N ILE A 60 -21.21 5.76 -9.02
CA ILE A 60 -22.11 6.07 -7.92
C ILE A 60 -21.47 7.14 -7.05
N PRO A 61 -22.12 8.30 -6.86
CA PRO A 61 -21.59 9.32 -5.96
C PRO A 61 -21.62 8.83 -4.51
N VAL A 62 -20.57 9.14 -3.76
CA VAL A 62 -20.51 9.01 -2.28
C VAL A 62 -19.92 10.30 -1.70
N PRO A 63 -20.14 10.60 -0.40
CA PRO A 63 -19.56 11.78 0.23
C PRO A 63 -18.03 11.74 0.21
N GLY A 64 -17.40 12.90 -0.02
CA GLY A 64 -15.95 13.08 0.08
C GLY A 64 -15.12 12.17 -0.83
N SER A 65 -13.87 11.94 -0.43
CA SER A 65 -12.92 11.07 -1.10
C SER A 65 -12.94 9.67 -0.51
N VAL A 66 -13.04 8.64 -1.36
CA VAL A 66 -12.94 7.24 -0.94
C VAL A 66 -11.48 6.91 -0.66
N ARG A 67 -11.15 6.57 0.59
CA ARG A 67 -9.76 6.29 1.01
C ARG A 67 -9.43 4.80 1.12
N SER A 68 -10.43 3.96 1.41
CA SER A 68 -10.29 2.50 1.35
C SER A 68 -11.63 1.83 1.08
N LEU A 69 -11.59 0.64 0.47
CA LEU A 69 -12.75 -0.21 0.22
C LEU A 69 -12.47 -1.60 0.79
N VAL A 70 -13.48 -2.19 1.42
CA VAL A 70 -13.49 -3.62 1.77
C VAL A 70 -14.81 -4.24 1.34
N ALA A 71 -14.75 -5.50 0.90
CA ALA A 71 -15.93 -6.29 0.58
C ALA A 71 -16.12 -7.40 1.62
N VAL A 72 -17.37 -7.57 2.07
CA VAL A 72 -17.80 -8.68 2.92
C VAL A 72 -18.99 -9.33 2.22
N GLY A 73 -18.71 -10.37 1.43
CA GLY A 73 -19.67 -10.92 0.49
C GLY A 73 -20.04 -9.92 -0.61
N ASP A 74 -21.33 -9.64 -0.76
CA ASP A 74 -21.85 -8.61 -1.68
C ASP A 74 -22.08 -7.25 -0.99
N ARG A 75 -21.63 -7.08 0.26
CA ARG A 75 -21.59 -5.77 0.91
C ARG A 75 -20.24 -5.13 0.67
N VAL A 76 -20.25 -3.85 0.34
CA VAL A 76 -19.05 -3.02 0.22
C VAL A 76 -19.13 -1.91 1.25
N ILE A 77 -18.00 -1.70 1.92
CA ILE A 77 -17.84 -0.69 2.95
C ILE A 77 -16.79 0.29 2.42
N ALA A 78 -17.23 1.52 2.16
CA ALA A 78 -16.38 2.59 1.68
C ALA A 78 -16.03 3.54 2.80
N ARG A 79 -14.75 3.60 3.15
CA ARG A 79 -14.27 4.61 4.09
C ARG A 79 -14.03 5.92 3.33
N VAL A 80 -14.69 6.98 3.79
CA VAL A 80 -14.58 8.34 3.24
C VAL A 80 -14.00 9.31 4.28
N ASP A 81 -13.67 10.53 3.88
CA ASP A 81 -12.96 11.51 4.71
C ASP A 81 -13.69 12.84 4.96
N ASP A 82 -14.78 13.14 4.26
CA ASP A 82 -15.53 14.38 4.41
C ASP A 82 -17.07 14.18 4.41
N PRO A 83 -17.69 14.05 5.60
CA PRO A 83 -17.04 13.82 6.90
C PRO A 83 -16.43 12.40 6.98
N PRO A 84 -15.51 12.12 7.92
CA PRO A 84 -15.00 10.76 8.10
C PRO A 84 -16.11 9.78 8.50
N SER A 85 -16.40 8.82 7.64
CA SER A 85 -17.41 7.78 7.86
C SER A 85 -17.10 6.49 7.09
N LEU A 86 -17.79 5.41 7.44
CA LEU A 86 -17.97 4.23 6.62
C LEU A 86 -19.34 4.30 5.95
N GLU A 87 -19.37 4.40 4.63
CA GLU A 87 -20.57 4.26 3.82
C GLU A 87 -20.76 2.79 3.45
N ILE A 88 -21.85 2.19 3.91
CA ILE A 88 -22.10 0.75 3.79
C ILE A 88 -23.24 0.53 2.81
N GLY A 89 -23.00 -0.29 1.80
CA GLY A 89 -23.99 -0.61 0.80
C GLY A 89 -23.88 -2.05 0.31
N ARG A 90 -25.01 -2.57 -0.14
CA ARG A 90 -25.09 -3.83 -0.87
C ARG A 90 -24.93 -3.58 -2.35
N ILE A 91 -24.18 -4.44 -3.00
CA ILE A 91 -24.00 -4.44 -4.45
C ILE A 91 -24.98 -5.44 -5.07
N ASP A 92 -25.81 -4.95 -6.00
CA ASP A 92 -26.67 -5.78 -6.85
C ASP A 92 -26.44 -5.39 -8.31
N GLY A 93 -25.79 -6.25 -9.11
CA GLY A 93 -25.38 -5.79 -10.43
C GLY A 93 -24.20 -4.84 -10.32
N THR A 94 -24.38 -3.69 -10.94
CA THR A 94 -23.55 -2.50 -10.81
C THR A 94 -24.27 -1.41 -10.00
N ARG A 95 -25.34 -1.78 -9.29
CA ARG A 95 -26.11 -0.86 -8.45
C ARG A 95 -25.61 -0.89 -7.01
N TRP A 96 -25.47 0.30 -6.44
CA TRP A 96 -25.33 0.51 -4.99
C TRP A 96 -26.70 0.61 -4.32
N VAL A 97 -26.93 -0.21 -3.31
CA VAL A 97 -28.08 -0.11 -2.40
C VAL A 97 -27.54 0.30 -1.05
N GLU A 98 -27.68 1.58 -0.71
CA GLU A 98 -27.29 2.14 0.59
C GLU A 98 -27.99 1.40 1.72
N GLU A 99 -27.22 0.96 2.73
CA GLU A 99 -27.73 0.26 3.91
C GLU A 99 -27.52 1.09 5.19
N ASP A 100 -26.32 1.62 5.42
CA ASP A 100 -25.98 2.33 6.66
C ASP A 100 -24.78 3.29 6.47
N SER A 101 -24.58 4.20 7.43
CA SER A 101 -23.40 5.05 7.53
C SER A 101 -22.91 5.13 8.98
N VAL A 102 -21.63 4.83 9.19
CA VAL A 102 -21.01 4.82 10.53
C VAL A 102 -20.00 5.97 10.61
N PRO A 103 -20.23 6.99 11.46
CA PRO A 103 -19.25 8.05 11.68
C PRO A 103 -17.93 7.50 12.24
N LEU A 104 -16.82 8.05 11.79
CA LEU A 104 -15.49 7.65 12.24
C LEU A 104 -14.78 8.79 13.00
N PRO A 105 -13.87 8.47 13.94
CA PRO A 105 -12.99 9.45 14.54
C PRO A 105 -12.12 10.17 13.48
N PRO A 106 -11.75 11.44 13.72
CA PRO A 106 -10.77 12.12 12.89
C PRO A 106 -9.45 11.35 12.82
N GLY A 107 -8.83 11.33 11.63
CA GLY A 107 -7.59 10.58 11.43
C GLY A 107 -7.77 9.06 11.38
N ALA A 108 -8.99 8.57 11.15
CA ALA A 108 -9.23 7.19 10.76
C ALA A 108 -8.30 6.78 9.59
N GLY A 109 -7.74 5.58 9.68
CA GLY A 109 -6.88 4.97 8.67
C GLY A 109 -7.64 4.16 7.63
N ASP A 110 -6.94 3.24 6.98
CA ASP A 110 -7.51 2.34 5.99
C ASP A 110 -8.31 1.23 6.68
N ALA A 111 -9.50 0.94 6.17
CA ALA A 111 -10.32 -0.15 6.66
C ALA A 111 -9.73 -1.52 6.25
N SER A 112 -9.88 -2.52 7.11
CA SER A 112 -9.59 -3.92 6.81
C SER A 112 -10.80 -4.78 7.18
N ALA A 113 -10.94 -5.95 6.56
CA ALA A 113 -11.99 -6.91 6.87
C ALA A 113 -11.38 -8.18 7.46
N ALA A 114 -11.99 -8.68 8.52
CA ALA A 114 -11.72 -10.00 9.08
C ALA A 114 -12.57 -11.08 8.39
N HIS A 115 -12.14 -12.33 8.52
CA HIS A 115 -12.85 -13.50 7.94
C HIS A 115 -14.26 -13.72 8.50
N ASP A 116 -14.56 -13.19 9.69
CA ASP A 116 -15.92 -13.22 10.27
C ASP A 116 -16.83 -12.08 9.77
N GLY A 117 -16.31 -11.24 8.86
CA GLY A 117 -16.99 -10.08 8.30
C GLY A 117 -16.92 -8.82 9.16
N THR A 118 -16.16 -8.83 10.26
CA THR A 118 -15.91 -7.62 11.04
C THR A 118 -14.97 -6.69 10.29
N VAL A 119 -15.38 -5.43 10.11
CA VAL A 119 -14.56 -4.36 9.55
C VAL A 119 -13.83 -3.64 10.68
N LEU A 120 -12.52 -3.42 10.52
CA LEU A 120 -11.69 -2.70 11.47
C LEU A 120 -11.16 -1.41 10.84
N VAL A 121 -11.22 -0.32 11.59
CA VAL A 121 -10.70 0.98 11.16
C VAL A 121 -9.79 1.53 12.27
N PRO A 122 -8.46 1.52 12.07
CA PRO A 122 -7.54 2.09 13.04
C PRO A 122 -7.64 3.62 13.07
N HIS A 123 -7.30 4.22 14.20
CA HIS A 123 -7.18 5.68 14.35
C HIS A 123 -6.12 6.03 15.41
N SER A 124 -5.97 7.32 15.69
CA SER A 124 -4.87 7.87 16.49
C SER A 124 -4.80 7.44 17.96
N ASP A 125 -5.82 6.74 18.48
CA ASP A 125 -5.85 6.24 19.87
C ASP A 125 -6.52 4.86 19.99
N GLY A 126 -6.82 4.18 18.88
CA GLY A 126 -7.73 3.06 18.94
C GLY A 126 -8.10 2.42 17.62
N VAL A 127 -9.15 1.59 17.68
CA VAL A 127 -9.75 0.91 16.52
C VAL A 127 -11.28 0.93 16.66
N VAL A 128 -11.96 1.29 15.57
CA VAL A 128 -13.40 1.07 15.40
C VAL A 128 -13.62 -0.30 14.77
N LEU A 129 -14.50 -1.11 15.36
CA LEU A 129 -14.94 -2.40 14.84
C LEU A 129 -16.41 -2.31 14.47
N VAL A 130 -16.74 -2.74 13.26
CA VAL A 130 -18.13 -2.86 12.78
C VAL A 130 -18.36 -4.33 12.44
N SER A 131 -19.21 -5.01 13.21
CA SER A 131 -19.51 -6.42 12.95
C SER A 131 -20.29 -6.61 11.64
N ALA A 132 -20.33 -7.84 11.14
CA ALA A 132 -21.17 -8.20 9.98
C ALA A 132 -22.68 -7.91 10.19
N THR A 133 -23.13 -7.78 11.44
CA THR A 133 -24.51 -7.44 11.81
C THR A 133 -24.74 -5.93 11.95
N GLY A 134 -23.71 -5.10 11.76
CA GLY A 134 -23.76 -3.64 11.90
C GLY A 134 -23.52 -3.13 13.33
N GLN A 135 -23.09 -3.98 14.26
CA GLN A 135 -22.76 -3.52 15.61
C GLN A 135 -21.43 -2.76 15.59
N VAL A 136 -21.47 -1.49 16.00
CA VAL A 136 -20.28 -0.64 16.13
C VAL A 136 -19.73 -0.71 17.55
N ARG A 137 -18.41 -0.90 17.67
CA ARG A 137 -17.66 -0.86 18.92
C ARG A 137 -16.34 -0.13 18.70
N GLU A 138 -16.03 0.84 19.54
CA GLU A 138 -14.74 1.53 19.54
C GLU A 138 -13.91 1.08 20.74
N ILE A 139 -12.65 0.75 20.51
CA ILE A 139 -11.66 0.50 21.56
C ILE A 139 -10.68 1.66 21.55
N THR A 140 -10.58 2.39 22.66
CA THR A 140 -9.72 3.56 22.83
C THR A 140 -8.62 3.31 23.85
N GLY A 141 -7.68 4.26 23.99
CA GLY A 141 -6.55 4.14 24.91
C GLY A 141 -5.50 3.12 24.47
N LEU A 142 -5.47 2.76 23.18
CA LEU A 142 -4.48 1.84 22.61
C LEU A 142 -3.19 2.56 22.21
N GLY A 143 -3.21 3.90 22.19
CA GLY A 143 -2.19 4.72 21.53
C GLY A 143 -2.36 4.75 20.01
N PRO A 144 -1.42 5.35 19.27
CA PRO A 144 -1.51 5.45 17.81
C PRO A 144 -1.55 4.08 17.14
N VAL A 145 -2.65 3.79 16.44
CA VAL A 145 -2.80 2.57 15.63
C VAL A 145 -2.73 2.92 14.15
N THR A 146 -1.81 2.29 13.43
CA THR A 146 -1.60 2.51 11.99
C THR A 146 -2.22 1.42 11.12
N ALA A 147 -2.39 0.22 11.66
CA ALA A 147 -3.04 -0.92 11.01
C ALA A 147 -3.78 -1.77 12.04
N ALA A 148 -4.87 -2.41 11.64
CA ALA A 148 -5.61 -3.34 12.49
C ALA A 148 -6.05 -4.58 11.70
N ALA A 149 -6.05 -5.74 12.36
CA ALA A 149 -6.58 -6.99 11.82
C ALA A 149 -7.08 -7.89 12.95
N LEU A 150 -7.99 -8.83 12.64
CA LEU A 150 -8.36 -9.92 13.55
C LEU A 150 -7.75 -11.22 13.07
N THR A 151 -7.18 -11.97 14.00
CA THR A 151 -6.82 -13.36 13.76
C THR A 151 -8.07 -14.24 13.63
N THR A 152 -7.92 -15.42 13.05
CA THR A 152 -9.01 -16.41 12.93
C THR A 152 -9.50 -16.94 14.28
N ASP A 153 -8.71 -16.78 15.35
CA ASP A 153 -9.09 -17.10 16.73
C ASP A 153 -9.63 -15.89 17.53
N GLY A 154 -9.83 -14.72 16.89
CA GLY A 154 -10.51 -13.57 17.47
C GLY A 154 -9.62 -12.62 18.29
N ARG A 155 -8.29 -12.77 18.24
CA ARG A 155 -7.35 -11.79 18.81
C ARG A 155 -7.24 -10.57 17.89
N LEU A 156 -7.11 -9.40 18.51
CA LEU A 156 -6.90 -8.14 17.81
C LEU A 156 -5.40 -7.89 17.63
N LEU A 157 -4.98 -7.66 16.40
CA LEU A 157 -3.64 -7.21 16.06
C LEU A 157 -3.70 -5.72 15.74
N THR A 158 -2.87 -4.92 16.41
CA THR A 158 -2.70 -3.50 16.12
C THR A 158 -1.24 -3.19 15.78
N GLY A 159 -1.02 -2.49 14.67
CA GLY A 159 0.28 -1.97 14.27
C GLY A 159 0.54 -0.58 14.84
N THR A 160 1.81 -0.30 15.17
CA THR A 160 2.27 1.02 15.65
C THR A 160 3.13 1.74 14.61
N PRO A 161 3.22 3.08 14.69
CA PRO A 161 4.14 3.84 13.84
C PRO A 161 5.62 3.55 14.13
N GLU A 162 5.94 2.98 15.30
CA GLU A 162 7.29 2.58 15.70
C GLU A 162 7.68 1.16 15.25
N GLY A 163 6.85 0.49 14.45
CA GLY A 163 7.18 -0.82 13.88
C GLY A 163 6.94 -2.00 14.81
N GLU A 164 5.98 -1.86 15.72
CA GLU A 164 5.56 -2.93 16.63
C GLU A 164 4.17 -3.44 16.27
N ILE A 165 3.97 -4.75 16.34
CA ILE A 165 2.65 -5.37 16.31
C ILE A 165 2.29 -5.75 17.75
N VAL A 166 1.18 -5.23 18.23
CA VAL A 166 0.64 -5.53 19.56
C VAL A 166 -0.49 -6.54 19.39
N VAL A 167 -0.34 -7.70 20.03
CA VAL A 167 -1.35 -8.75 20.13
C VAL A 167 -2.23 -8.44 21.34
N ARG A 168 -3.54 -8.36 21.11
CA ARG A 168 -4.54 -7.99 22.10
C ARG A 168 -5.66 -9.02 22.16
N ASP A 169 -6.30 -9.12 23.32
CA ASP A 169 -7.58 -9.82 23.40
C ASP A 169 -8.72 -9.03 22.73
N ALA A 170 -9.92 -9.60 22.75
CA ALA A 170 -11.11 -8.98 22.15
C ALA A 170 -11.48 -7.62 22.81
N ASP A 171 -11.12 -7.41 24.08
CA ASP A 171 -11.38 -6.18 24.83
C ASP A 171 -10.28 -5.12 24.62
N GLY A 172 -9.20 -5.47 23.91
CA GLY A 172 -8.09 -4.59 23.58
C GLY A 172 -6.93 -4.64 24.58
N ALA A 173 -7.00 -5.51 25.59
CA ALA A 173 -5.92 -5.66 26.56
C ALA A 173 -4.68 -6.24 25.87
N GLU A 174 -3.54 -5.58 26.05
CA GLU A 174 -2.26 -6.02 25.50
C GLU A 174 -1.83 -7.33 26.15
N GLN A 175 -1.57 -8.33 25.30
CA GLN A 175 -1.05 -9.63 25.71
C GLN A 175 0.45 -9.75 25.41
N ARG A 176 0.87 -9.23 24.25
CA ARG A 176 2.23 -9.34 23.73
C ARG A 176 2.52 -8.23 22.72
N ARG A 177 3.81 -7.96 22.55
CA ARG A 177 4.34 -7.04 21.55
C ARG A 177 5.44 -7.72 20.75
N ILE A 178 5.43 -7.49 19.44
CA ILE A 178 6.34 -8.08 18.45
C ILE A 178 7.02 -6.94 17.72
N GLY A 179 8.33 -6.80 17.88
CA GLY A 179 9.12 -5.72 17.27
C GLY A 179 9.80 -6.12 15.97
N GLY A 180 10.66 -5.23 15.46
CA GLY A 180 11.60 -5.53 14.37
C GLY A 180 11.25 -4.94 13.00
N LEU A 181 10.15 -4.19 12.90
CA LEU A 181 9.82 -3.39 11.72
C LEU A 181 10.16 -1.91 11.94
N THR A 182 10.15 -1.11 10.87
CA THR A 182 10.32 0.35 10.96
C THR A 182 8.98 1.05 11.24
N ALA A 183 7.90 0.55 10.64
CA ALA A 183 6.52 0.92 10.89
C ALA A 183 5.61 -0.28 10.60
N VAL A 184 4.36 -0.26 11.06
CA VAL A 184 3.36 -1.26 10.68
C VAL A 184 2.22 -0.60 9.91
N ASP A 185 2.35 -0.56 8.59
CA ASP A 185 1.42 0.14 7.72
C ASP A 185 0.24 -0.72 7.24
N ARG A 186 0.46 -2.04 7.13
CA ARG A 186 -0.60 -3.01 6.82
C ARG A 186 -0.33 -4.31 7.60
N ILE A 187 -1.41 -4.97 8.00
CA ILE A 187 -1.41 -6.34 8.54
C ILE A 187 -2.40 -7.12 7.67
N SER A 188 -2.00 -8.31 7.23
CA SER A 188 -2.89 -9.27 6.57
C SER A 188 -2.85 -10.59 7.33
N VAL A 189 -4.03 -11.19 7.47
CA VAL A 189 -4.25 -12.49 8.12
C VAL A 189 -4.86 -13.41 7.06
N ALA A 190 -4.07 -14.36 6.58
CA ALA A 190 -4.55 -15.33 5.59
C ALA A 190 -5.55 -16.32 6.21
N ARG A 191 -6.32 -17.02 5.37
CA ARG A 191 -7.30 -18.06 5.77
C ARG A 191 -6.71 -19.15 6.64
N ASP A 192 -5.44 -19.53 6.41
CA ASP A 192 -4.75 -20.51 7.24
C ASP A 192 -4.27 -19.97 8.61
N GLY A 193 -4.53 -18.69 8.90
CA GLY A 193 -4.18 -17.99 10.12
C GLY A 193 -2.78 -17.38 10.12
N SER A 194 -2.01 -17.55 9.05
CA SER A 194 -0.69 -16.92 8.95
C SER A 194 -0.81 -15.39 8.84
N VAL A 195 0.08 -14.69 9.53
CA VAL A 195 0.07 -13.23 9.61
C VAL A 195 1.26 -12.66 8.86
N THR A 196 1.02 -11.63 8.06
CA THR A 196 2.06 -10.84 7.40
C THR A 196 1.88 -9.36 7.70
N ALA A 197 2.98 -8.62 7.72
CA ALA A 197 2.96 -7.17 7.88
C ALA A 197 3.83 -6.48 6.83
N LEU A 198 3.41 -5.28 6.44
CA LEU A 198 4.13 -4.39 5.53
C LEU A 198 4.55 -3.12 6.28
N SER A 199 5.82 -2.76 6.12
CA SER A 199 6.41 -1.48 6.51
C SER A 199 6.74 -0.71 5.23
N ARG A 200 6.01 0.37 4.95
CA ARG A 200 6.23 1.20 3.75
C ARG A 200 7.54 1.99 3.80
N PRO A 201 8.01 2.57 4.94
CA PRO A 201 9.20 3.42 4.95
C PRO A 201 10.47 2.78 4.41
N ASP A 202 10.68 1.51 4.73
CA ASP A 202 11.82 0.68 4.31
C ASP A 202 11.43 -0.41 3.29
N THR A 203 10.16 -0.41 2.87
CA THR A 203 9.55 -1.34 1.91
C THR A 203 9.78 -2.80 2.29
N VAL A 204 9.46 -3.16 3.53
CA VAL A 204 9.68 -4.49 4.12
C VAL A 204 8.37 -5.24 4.30
N ILE A 205 8.34 -6.49 3.85
CA ILE A 205 7.32 -7.48 4.19
C ILE A 205 7.92 -8.58 5.09
N ALA A 206 7.19 -8.99 6.12
CA ALA A 206 7.63 -10.02 7.06
C ALA A 206 6.49 -10.95 7.48
N SER A 207 6.81 -12.22 7.74
CA SER A 207 5.94 -13.14 8.49
C SER A 207 5.93 -12.74 9.96
N ILE A 208 4.77 -12.80 10.59
CA ILE A 208 4.60 -12.48 12.00
C ILE A 208 4.21 -13.76 12.73
N ASP A 209 5.15 -14.26 13.53
CA ASP A 209 4.90 -15.35 14.47
C ASP A 209 4.37 -14.73 15.77
N LEU A 210 3.10 -15.04 16.10
CA LEU A 210 2.41 -14.47 17.26
C LEU A 210 2.99 -14.94 18.60
N ASP A 211 3.86 -15.95 18.60
CA ASP A 211 4.54 -16.46 19.80
C ASP A 211 5.99 -15.95 19.91
N SER A 212 6.48 -15.22 18.90
CA SER A 212 7.82 -14.61 18.88
C SER A 212 7.84 -13.22 19.52
N ASP A 213 9.03 -12.73 19.86
CA ASP A 213 9.26 -11.35 20.30
C ASP A 213 9.58 -10.40 19.12
N ASN A 214 9.97 -10.96 17.97
CA ASN A 214 10.35 -10.21 16.78
C ASN A 214 9.68 -10.77 15.53
N ALA A 215 9.47 -9.89 14.55
CA ALA A 215 9.08 -10.27 13.20
C ALA A 215 10.05 -11.32 12.63
N GLY A 216 9.52 -12.19 11.77
CA GLY A 216 10.31 -13.20 11.06
C GLY A 216 11.29 -12.57 10.05
N PRO A 217 11.86 -13.37 9.14
CA PRO A 217 12.77 -12.87 8.13
C PRO A 217 12.18 -11.67 7.37
N LEU A 218 12.90 -10.56 7.38
CA LEU A 218 12.52 -9.32 6.71
C LEU A 218 12.90 -9.41 5.24
N LEU A 219 11.92 -9.35 4.34
CA LEU A 219 12.17 -9.28 2.89
C LEU A 219 11.83 -7.89 2.37
N ARG A 220 12.68 -7.40 1.46
CA ARG A 220 12.38 -6.19 0.71
C ARG A 220 11.25 -6.46 -0.29
N ALA A 221 10.17 -5.72 -0.18
CA ALA A 221 9.03 -5.70 -1.08
C ALA A 221 9.23 -4.71 -2.22
N GLY A 222 10.04 -5.06 -3.21
CA GLY A 222 10.26 -4.20 -4.38
C GLY A 222 11.00 -2.90 -4.05
N LYS A 223 10.69 -1.81 -4.76
CA LYS A 223 11.30 -0.48 -4.54
C LYS A 223 10.47 0.39 -3.60
N GLY A 224 9.17 0.20 -3.54
CA GLY A 224 8.24 0.89 -2.68
C GLY A 224 6.86 0.25 -2.78
N ALA A 225 6.65 -0.79 -1.97
CA ALA A 225 5.36 -1.42 -1.80
C ALA A 225 4.39 -0.52 -1.01
N GLY A 226 3.18 -0.34 -1.54
CA GLY A 226 2.16 0.57 -0.99
C GLY A 226 1.02 -0.15 -0.29
N GLN A 227 0.43 -1.15 -0.97
CA GLN A 227 -0.71 -1.92 -0.48
C GLN A 227 -0.40 -3.41 -0.51
N LEU A 228 -1.13 -4.15 0.30
CA LEU A 228 -1.07 -5.60 0.42
C LEU A 228 -2.49 -6.15 0.53
N ASP A 229 -2.77 -7.29 -0.09
CA ASP A 229 -3.99 -8.04 0.12
C ASP A 229 -3.74 -9.55 0.11
N GLU A 230 -4.64 -10.31 0.72
CA GLU A 230 -4.62 -11.77 0.69
C GLU A 230 -4.84 -12.29 -0.75
N PHE A 231 -4.25 -13.44 -1.05
CA PHE A 231 -4.53 -14.20 -2.27
C PHE A 231 -4.44 -15.70 -2.00
N GLY A 232 -5.53 -16.42 -2.25
CA GLY A 232 -5.65 -17.83 -1.91
C GLY A 232 -5.42 -18.12 -0.42
N GLU A 233 -5.06 -19.37 -0.11
CA GLU A 233 -4.98 -19.82 1.29
C GLU A 233 -3.71 -19.37 2.04
N ARG A 234 -2.61 -19.12 1.31
CA ARG A 234 -1.26 -18.95 1.88
C ARG A 234 -0.41 -17.94 1.12
N SER A 235 -1.04 -17.00 0.43
CA SER A 235 -0.32 -16.00 -0.33
C SER A 235 -0.89 -14.62 -0.10
N VAL A 236 -0.05 -13.63 -0.37
CA VAL A 236 -0.42 -12.23 -0.37
C VAL A 236 0.14 -11.60 -1.63
N VAL A 237 -0.60 -10.64 -2.18
CA VAL A 237 -0.13 -9.80 -3.27
C VAL A 237 0.16 -8.41 -2.74
N ALA A 238 1.26 -7.82 -3.20
CA ALA A 238 1.63 -6.44 -2.91
C ALA A 238 1.81 -5.64 -4.19
N SER A 239 1.39 -4.37 -4.16
CA SER A 239 1.65 -3.39 -5.21
C SER A 239 2.95 -2.65 -4.92
N ASP A 240 3.96 -2.84 -5.77
CA ASP A 240 5.18 -2.01 -5.77
C ASP A 240 4.93 -0.76 -6.61
N THR A 241 4.36 0.27 -5.98
CA THR A 241 3.97 1.52 -6.65
C THR A 241 5.16 2.22 -7.28
N VAL A 242 6.31 2.24 -6.58
CA VAL A 242 7.54 2.87 -7.06
C VAL A 242 8.19 2.03 -8.17
N GLY A 243 8.16 0.70 -8.04
CA GLY A 243 8.76 -0.22 -9.01
C GLY A 243 7.90 -0.51 -10.24
N GLY A 244 6.58 -0.24 -10.18
CA GLY A 244 5.64 -0.55 -11.25
C GLY A 244 5.38 -2.05 -11.42
N THR A 245 5.42 -2.82 -10.33
CA THR A 245 5.25 -4.29 -10.37
C THR A 245 4.22 -4.79 -9.37
N LEU A 246 3.56 -5.90 -9.71
CA LEU A 246 2.91 -6.75 -8.71
C LEU A 246 3.91 -7.78 -8.17
N LEU A 247 3.80 -8.05 -6.88
CA LEU A 247 4.65 -9.00 -6.14
C LEU A 247 3.76 -10.02 -5.45
N VAL A 248 4.05 -11.31 -5.60
CA VAL A 248 3.30 -12.40 -4.96
C VAL A 248 4.20 -13.11 -3.98
N TYR A 249 3.79 -13.16 -2.71
CA TYR A 249 4.52 -13.80 -1.63
C TYR A 249 3.73 -14.96 -1.04
N SER A 250 4.42 -16.00 -0.58
CA SER A 250 3.85 -16.88 0.47
C SER A 250 3.84 -16.15 1.81
N THR A 251 3.04 -16.60 2.76
CA THR A 251 2.84 -15.92 4.05
C THR A 251 3.67 -16.51 5.20
N SER A 252 3.95 -17.81 5.18
CA SER A 252 4.71 -18.49 6.24
C SER A 252 5.60 -19.63 5.70
N PRO A 253 6.93 -19.43 5.59
CA PRO A 253 7.61 -18.14 5.70
C PRO A 253 7.31 -17.24 4.49
N VAL A 254 7.47 -15.93 4.66
CA VAL A 254 7.39 -14.97 3.57
C VAL A 254 8.49 -15.25 2.54
N ARG A 255 8.09 -15.50 1.28
CA ARG A 255 8.98 -15.72 0.14
C ARG A 255 8.34 -15.20 -1.14
N LEU A 256 9.09 -14.43 -1.91
CA LEU A 256 8.68 -13.96 -3.23
C LEU A 256 8.59 -15.15 -4.20
N HIS A 257 7.43 -15.33 -4.83
CA HIS A 257 7.17 -16.32 -5.87
C HIS A 257 7.14 -15.70 -7.26
N GLN A 258 6.48 -14.55 -7.40
CA GLN A 258 6.33 -13.87 -8.69
C GLN A 258 6.56 -12.38 -8.55
N GLN A 259 7.18 -11.80 -9.57
CA GLN A 259 7.29 -10.35 -9.75
C GLN A 259 7.16 -10.05 -11.23
N PHE A 260 6.22 -9.18 -11.59
CA PHE A 260 6.01 -8.80 -12.99
C PHE A 260 5.47 -7.38 -13.12
N PRO A 261 5.75 -6.69 -14.25
CA PRO A 261 5.31 -5.32 -14.47
C PRO A 261 3.80 -5.25 -14.69
N VAL A 262 3.21 -4.15 -14.23
CA VAL A 262 1.80 -3.78 -14.43
C VAL A 262 1.71 -2.31 -14.87
N ALA A 263 0.49 -1.78 -15.08
CA ALA A 263 0.33 -0.37 -15.41
C ALA A 263 0.93 0.55 -14.33
N ALA A 264 1.42 1.72 -14.78
CA ALA A 264 2.23 2.62 -13.97
C ALA A 264 1.55 3.06 -12.66
N ALA A 265 2.36 3.13 -11.59
CA ALA A 265 1.91 3.43 -10.22
C ALA A 265 0.73 2.54 -9.76
N PRO A 266 0.92 1.21 -9.69
CA PRO A 266 -0.08 0.33 -9.10
C PRO A 266 -0.29 0.70 -7.63
N TRP A 267 -1.53 0.72 -7.17
CA TRP A 267 -1.86 1.10 -5.80
C TRP A 267 -2.74 0.06 -5.11
N ALA A 268 -4.06 0.07 -5.27
CA ALA A 268 -4.92 -0.87 -4.56
C ALA A 268 -4.89 -2.25 -5.24
N VAL A 269 -4.93 -3.31 -4.45
CA VAL A 269 -4.97 -4.71 -4.89
C VAL A 269 -6.12 -5.43 -4.19
N ALA A 270 -6.81 -6.32 -4.90
CA ALA A 270 -7.91 -7.11 -4.35
C ALA A 270 -7.98 -8.49 -5.01
N GLU A 271 -8.23 -9.54 -4.22
CA GLU A 271 -8.57 -10.87 -4.75
C GLU A 271 -10.02 -10.91 -5.27
N ASP A 272 -10.20 -11.53 -6.44
CA ASP A 272 -11.49 -12.03 -6.91
C ASP A 272 -11.55 -13.54 -6.67
N THR A 273 -11.98 -13.95 -5.48
CA THR A 273 -12.02 -15.36 -5.07
C THR A 273 -12.95 -16.18 -5.97
N SER A 274 -13.99 -15.55 -6.55
CA SER A 274 -14.95 -16.21 -7.42
C SER A 274 -14.35 -16.66 -8.77
N ARG A 275 -13.28 -15.99 -9.21
CA ARG A 275 -12.61 -16.24 -10.50
C ARG A 275 -11.14 -16.64 -10.37
N GLY A 276 -10.57 -16.58 -9.17
CA GLY A 276 -9.15 -16.84 -8.92
C GLY A 276 -8.24 -15.81 -9.56
N LEU A 277 -8.65 -14.54 -9.58
CA LEU A 277 -7.88 -13.43 -10.17
C LEU A 277 -7.43 -12.44 -9.11
N VAL A 278 -6.41 -11.66 -9.45
CA VAL A 278 -6.04 -10.46 -8.71
C VAL A 278 -6.37 -9.23 -9.55
N TRP A 279 -7.10 -8.30 -8.94
CA TRP A 279 -7.33 -6.98 -9.50
C TRP A 279 -6.35 -5.98 -8.91
N VAL A 280 -5.88 -5.04 -9.73
CA VAL A 280 -5.01 -3.95 -9.31
C VAL A 280 -5.47 -2.64 -9.94
N THR A 281 -5.57 -1.58 -9.16
CA THR A 281 -5.72 -0.23 -9.71
C THR A 281 -4.35 0.40 -9.96
N SER A 282 -4.25 1.20 -11.03
CA SER A 282 -3.06 1.96 -11.37
C SER A 282 -3.41 3.43 -11.51
N THR A 283 -2.93 4.25 -10.57
CA THR A 283 -3.27 5.68 -10.52
C THR A 283 -2.56 6.47 -11.61
N GLY A 284 -1.38 6.00 -12.06
CA GLY A 284 -0.66 6.62 -13.16
C GLY A 284 -1.39 6.55 -14.50
N THR A 285 -2.39 5.67 -14.63
CA THR A 285 -3.13 5.42 -15.88
C THR A 285 -4.65 5.53 -15.75
N ASN A 286 -5.20 5.74 -14.54
CA ASN A 286 -6.64 5.68 -14.26
C ASN A 286 -7.27 4.35 -14.71
N THR A 287 -6.60 3.22 -14.50
CA THR A 287 -7.08 1.89 -14.92
C THR A 287 -7.21 0.93 -13.76
N VAL A 288 -8.06 -0.08 -13.94
CA VAL A 288 -8.04 -1.32 -13.16
C VAL A 288 -7.75 -2.51 -14.08
N GLN A 289 -6.81 -3.35 -13.68
CA GLN A 289 -6.35 -4.52 -14.45
C GLN A 289 -6.60 -5.80 -13.68
N ALA A 290 -6.98 -6.87 -14.36
CA ALA A 290 -7.12 -8.20 -13.78
C ALA A 290 -5.99 -9.12 -14.23
N TYR A 291 -5.44 -9.91 -13.32
CA TYR A 291 -4.37 -10.87 -13.59
C TYR A 291 -4.75 -12.26 -13.09
N ASP A 292 -4.59 -13.24 -13.98
CA ASP A 292 -4.55 -14.66 -13.64
C ASP A 292 -3.11 -15.02 -13.32
N LEU A 293 -2.81 -15.30 -12.06
CA LEU A 293 -1.42 -15.45 -11.58
C LEU A 293 -0.78 -16.78 -12.02
N GLY A 294 -1.58 -17.84 -12.22
CA GLY A 294 -1.10 -19.18 -12.56
C GLY A 294 0.19 -19.59 -11.82
N ASP A 295 1.09 -20.30 -12.52
CA ASP A 295 2.40 -20.73 -12.01
C ASP A 295 3.58 -19.87 -12.51
N GLY A 296 3.31 -18.79 -13.27
CA GLY A 296 4.30 -18.08 -14.08
C GLY A 296 4.29 -16.55 -13.92
N VAL A 297 4.28 -15.84 -15.04
CA VAL A 297 4.02 -14.39 -15.05
C VAL A 297 2.50 -14.21 -15.13
N GLY A 298 1.94 -13.28 -14.34
CA GLY A 298 0.51 -13.01 -14.36
C GLY A 298 0.01 -12.67 -15.76
N ILE A 299 -1.02 -13.39 -16.21
CA ILE A 299 -1.67 -13.18 -17.51
C ILE A 299 -2.76 -12.13 -17.32
N GLN A 300 -2.62 -10.99 -17.99
CA GLN A 300 -3.63 -9.94 -17.94
C GLN A 300 -4.93 -10.41 -18.63
N ARG A 301 -6.05 -10.35 -17.90
CA ARG A 301 -7.38 -10.78 -18.36
C ARG A 301 -8.31 -9.61 -18.68
N ALA A 302 -8.03 -8.44 -18.10
CA ALA A 302 -8.77 -7.21 -18.33
C ALA A 302 -7.88 -5.97 -18.18
N ASP A 303 -8.23 -4.91 -18.90
CA ASP A 303 -7.73 -3.55 -18.74
C ASP A 303 -8.91 -2.60 -18.90
N ILE A 304 -9.27 -1.87 -17.86
CA ILE A 304 -10.51 -1.10 -17.84
C ILE A 304 -10.20 0.31 -17.37
N PRO A 305 -10.49 1.34 -18.17
CA PRO A 305 -10.50 2.74 -17.73
C PRO A 305 -11.49 2.95 -16.58
N THR A 306 -11.07 3.67 -15.55
CA THR A 306 -11.83 3.92 -14.32
C THR A 306 -11.98 5.41 -14.04
N VAL A 307 -12.69 5.73 -12.95
CA VAL A 307 -12.67 7.05 -12.31
C VAL A 307 -11.24 7.54 -12.05
N ARG A 308 -11.08 8.85 -11.97
CA ARG A 308 -9.79 9.46 -11.61
C ARG A 308 -9.41 9.11 -10.17
N GLN A 309 -8.11 8.98 -9.93
CA GLN A 309 -7.55 8.70 -8.60
C GLN A 309 -8.13 7.41 -7.98
N PRO A 310 -8.01 6.25 -8.68
CA PRO A 310 -8.57 4.97 -8.26
C PRO A 310 -7.77 4.35 -7.10
N ASP A 311 -7.75 5.02 -5.95
CA ASP A 311 -6.88 4.69 -4.83
C ASP A 311 -7.44 3.56 -3.96
N SER A 312 -8.65 3.08 -4.22
CA SER A 312 -9.29 2.01 -3.46
C SER A 312 -9.93 0.98 -4.38
N LEU A 313 -9.92 -0.27 -3.95
CA LEU A 313 -10.41 -1.41 -4.72
C LEU A 313 -11.00 -2.47 -3.79
N ALA A 314 -12.15 -3.02 -4.16
CA ALA A 314 -12.68 -4.24 -3.56
C ALA A 314 -13.39 -5.07 -4.64
N VAL A 315 -13.48 -6.38 -4.43
CA VAL A 315 -14.25 -7.29 -5.28
C VAL A 315 -15.25 -8.04 -4.41
N THR A 316 -16.51 -8.03 -4.82
CA THR A 316 -17.60 -8.74 -4.14
C THR A 316 -17.62 -10.23 -4.49
N ASP A 317 -18.33 -11.05 -3.70
CA ASP A 317 -18.52 -12.48 -3.99
C ASP A 317 -19.24 -12.74 -5.31
N SER A 318 -20.17 -11.87 -5.71
CA SER A 318 -20.79 -11.90 -7.04
C SER A 318 -19.83 -11.49 -8.17
N GLY A 319 -18.61 -11.10 -7.82
CA GLY A 319 -17.54 -10.74 -8.74
C GLY A 319 -17.71 -9.36 -9.37
N THR A 320 -18.43 -8.45 -8.70
CA THR A 320 -18.46 -7.03 -9.07
C THR A 320 -17.20 -6.36 -8.54
N VAL A 321 -16.46 -5.70 -9.43
CA VAL A 321 -15.26 -4.93 -9.10
C VAL A 321 -15.69 -3.52 -8.74
N VAL A 322 -15.28 -3.03 -7.57
CA VAL A 322 -15.63 -1.69 -7.08
C VAL A 322 -14.35 -0.89 -6.91
N VAL A 323 -14.24 0.20 -7.65
CA VAL A 323 -13.10 1.13 -7.61
C VAL A 323 -13.54 2.42 -6.92
N GLY A 324 -12.81 2.85 -5.89
CA GLY A 324 -13.08 4.08 -5.17
C GLY A 324 -12.16 5.20 -5.62
N SER A 325 -12.73 6.37 -5.91
CA SER A 325 -11.97 7.57 -6.24
C SER A 325 -11.62 8.36 -4.97
N ALA A 326 -10.33 8.66 -4.80
CA ALA A 326 -9.84 9.55 -3.76
C ALA A 326 -9.88 11.04 -4.13
N ASP A 327 -10.45 11.39 -5.29
CA ASP A 327 -10.67 12.78 -5.72
C ASP A 327 -12.16 13.18 -5.79
N GLY A 328 -13.05 12.33 -5.27
CA GLY A 328 -14.47 12.64 -5.09
C GLY A 328 -15.38 12.28 -6.26
N ALA A 329 -14.91 11.51 -7.25
CA ALA A 329 -15.76 10.99 -8.31
C ALA A 329 -16.72 9.88 -7.82
N GLY A 330 -16.43 9.28 -6.66
CA GLY A 330 -17.26 8.27 -6.01
C GLY A 330 -16.80 6.83 -6.28
N LEU A 331 -17.76 5.91 -6.40
CA LEU A 331 -17.53 4.48 -6.61
C LEU A 331 -17.83 4.09 -8.06
N HIS A 332 -16.90 3.43 -8.74
CA HIS A 332 -17.10 2.85 -10.06
C HIS A 332 -17.32 1.33 -9.94
N LEU A 333 -18.54 0.87 -10.22
CA LEU A 333 -18.98 -0.51 -10.05
C LEU A 333 -19.00 -1.19 -11.41
N ILE A 334 -18.15 -2.20 -11.60
CA ILE A 334 -17.89 -2.82 -12.89
C ILE A 334 -18.20 -4.33 -12.81
N ARG A 335 -18.90 -4.84 -13.83
CA ARG A 335 -19.04 -6.28 -14.08
C ARG A 335 -18.33 -6.66 -15.38
N PRO A 336 -17.02 -6.94 -15.30
CA PRO A 336 -16.20 -7.07 -16.49
C PRO A 336 -16.43 -8.41 -17.17
N THR A 337 -16.45 -8.39 -18.51
CA THR A 337 -16.28 -9.61 -19.29
C THR A 337 -14.77 -9.86 -19.39
N LEU A 338 -14.31 -11.01 -18.92
CA LEU A 338 -12.90 -11.36 -18.93
C LEU A 338 -12.50 -11.89 -20.31
N THR A 339 -11.31 -11.51 -20.76
CA THR A 339 -10.72 -12.08 -21.98
C THR A 339 -10.32 -13.53 -21.71
N GLU A 340 -10.53 -14.44 -22.67
CA GLU A 340 -10.02 -15.81 -22.58
C GLU A 340 -8.47 -15.81 -22.63
N PRO A 341 -7.81 -16.79 -21.98
CA PRO A 341 -6.36 -16.88 -22.08
C PRO A 341 -6.02 -17.22 -23.53
N ALA A 342 -5.04 -16.54 -24.12
CA ALA A 342 -4.50 -16.94 -25.41
C ALA A 342 -3.91 -18.35 -25.25
N SER A 343 -4.51 -19.33 -25.93
CA SER A 343 -4.07 -20.73 -25.99
C SER A 343 -2.71 -20.89 -26.67
#